data_AF-A0A1W1X7K4-F1
#
_entry.id   AF-A0A1W1X7K4-F1
#
_cell.length_a   1.000
_cell.length_b   1.000
_cell.length_c   1.000
_cell.angle_alpha   90.00
_cell.angle_beta   90.00
_cell.angle_gamma   90.00
#
_symmetry.space_group_name_H-M   'P 1'
#
loop_
_entity.id
_entity.type
_entity.pdbx_description
1 polymer ?
#
loop_
_entity_poly.entity_id
_entity_poly.type
_entity_poly.pdbx_seq_one_letter_code
_entity_poly.pdbx_strand_id
1 'polypeptide(L)'
;MTNNLKLRPRMIYEETGLQGNVNVVVSNITVFKTYDLILINKDFSLNIGRQTLAIYGVISHILNGGVSGRSFRDVKSIKVLGIAHDRITLEVIENGINYHKYFGRILANTYSLRNFCDQNDPSRMFEWIQIH
;
A
#
# COMPACT_ATOMS: atom_id res chain seq x y z
N MET A 1 -37.52 12.84 21.66
CA MET A 1 -36.69 11.83 20.98
C MET A 1 -35.57 12.55 20.25
N THR A 2 -34.34 12.31 20.75
CA THR A 2 -33.00 12.42 20.13
C THR A 2 -32.69 13.55 19.12
N ASN A 3 -31.98 14.55 19.65
CA ASN A 3 -31.07 15.44 18.92
C ASN A 3 -29.88 14.63 18.35
N ASN A 4 -29.49 14.89 17.10
CA ASN A 4 -28.15 14.54 16.59
C ASN A 4 -27.42 15.83 16.22
N LEU A 5 -26.51 16.24 17.11
CA LEU A 5 -25.62 17.38 16.93
C LEU A 5 -24.53 17.08 15.90
N LYS A 6 -24.41 18.00 14.94
CA LYS A 6 -23.25 18.24 14.08
C LYS A 6 -22.01 18.48 14.95
N LEU A 7 -20.98 17.65 14.82
CA LEU A 7 -19.64 17.95 15.34
C LEU A 7 -18.79 18.50 14.18
N ARG A 8 -18.59 19.82 14.18
CA ARG A 8 -17.55 20.49 13.38
C ARG A 8 -16.26 20.56 14.20
N PRO A 9 -15.07 20.52 13.57
CA PRO A 9 -13.80 20.65 14.30
C PRO A 9 -13.71 22.01 14.98
N ARG A 10 -13.40 22.02 16.28
CA ARG A 10 -13.07 23.24 17.04
C ARG A 10 -11.60 23.58 16.79
N MET A 11 -11.35 24.75 16.21
CA MET A 11 -10.07 25.43 16.34
C MET A 11 -9.97 25.96 17.78
N ILE A 12 -8.90 25.58 18.48
CA ILE A 12 -8.54 26.13 19.79
C ILE A 12 -7.53 27.24 19.51
N TYR A 13 -7.90 28.49 19.76
CA TYR A 13 -6.95 29.59 19.82
C TYR A 13 -6.58 29.78 21.30
N GLU A 14 -5.34 29.45 21.67
CA GLU A 14 -4.75 29.97 22.90
C GLU A 14 -4.13 31.33 22.57
N GLU A 15 -4.82 32.40 22.92
CA GLU A 15 -4.22 33.75 22.94
C GLU A 15 -3.32 33.85 24.17
N THR A 16 -2.02 33.64 23.97
CA THR A 16 -1.00 34.19 24.86
C THR A 16 -0.17 35.16 24.03
N GLY A 17 -0.32 36.45 24.34
CA GLY A 17 0.36 37.53 23.66
C GLY A 17 1.86 37.43 23.82
N LEU A 18 2.58 37.38 22.70
CA LEU A 18 3.96 37.82 22.52
C LEU A 18 4.19 37.94 21.00
N GLN A 19 4.54 39.15 20.55
CA GLN A 19 5.06 39.39 19.20
C GLN A 19 6.32 38.53 19.00
N GLY A 20 6.20 37.49 18.19
CA GLY A 20 7.31 36.62 17.81
C GLY A 20 6.87 35.75 16.65
N ASN A 21 7.71 35.67 15.62
CA ASN A 21 7.47 34.90 14.40
C ASN A 21 6.87 33.53 14.74
N VAL A 22 5.60 33.34 14.41
CA VAL A 22 4.94 32.04 14.52
C VAL A 22 5.56 31.15 13.45
N ASN A 23 6.60 30.40 13.83
CA ASN A 23 6.98 29.20 13.12
C ASN A 23 5.80 28.24 13.23
N VAL A 24 4.92 28.29 12.25
CA VAL A 24 3.89 27.29 12.06
C VAL A 24 4.62 25.98 11.75
N VAL A 25 4.79 25.14 12.77
CA VAL A 25 5.21 23.76 12.58
C VAL A 25 4.04 23.06 11.89
N VAL A 26 4.05 23.06 10.55
CA VAL A 26 3.15 22.25 9.76
C VAL A 26 3.54 20.80 10.03
N SER A 27 2.80 20.13 10.92
CA SER A 27 2.92 18.70 11.12
C SER A 27 2.68 18.01 9.77
N ASN A 28 3.70 17.36 9.21
CA ASN A 28 3.55 16.56 7.98
C ASN A 28 2.52 15.46 8.24
N ILE A 29 1.27 15.68 7.81
CA ILE A 29 0.22 14.67 7.88
C ILE A 29 0.67 13.51 6.98
N THR A 30 0.96 12.37 7.61
CA THR A 30 1.26 11.14 6.86
C THR A 30 -0.07 10.55 6.40
N VAL A 31 -0.28 10.54 5.09
CA VAL A 31 -1.48 9.95 4.49
C VAL A 31 -1.20 8.49 4.18
N PHE A 32 -2.02 7.61 4.74
CA PHE A 32 -2.03 6.19 4.44
C PHE A 32 -3.10 5.94 3.38
N LYS A 33 -2.84 4.99 2.48
CA LYS A 33 -3.82 4.45 1.54
C LYS A 33 -3.97 2.96 1.76
N THR A 34 -5.17 2.45 1.58
CA THR A 34 -5.43 1.01 1.65
C THR A 34 -5.70 0.45 0.27
N TYR A 35 -5.06 -0.67 -0.07
CA TYR A 35 -5.24 -1.38 -1.34
C TYR A 35 -5.61 -2.83 -1.12
N ASP A 36 -6.55 -3.32 -1.93
CA ASP A 36 -6.74 -4.73 -2.20
C ASP A 36 -6.04 -5.07 -3.52
N LEU A 37 -5.11 -6.03 -3.47
CA LEU A 37 -4.45 -6.64 -4.63
C LEU A 37 -5.18 -7.94 -4.92
N ILE A 38 -6.03 -7.94 -5.94
CA ILE A 38 -6.86 -9.11 -6.30
C ILE A 38 -6.19 -9.87 -7.43
N LEU A 39 -6.04 -11.20 -7.28
CA LEU A 39 -5.53 -12.04 -8.36
C LEU A 39 -6.42 -11.94 -9.59
N ILE A 40 -5.77 -11.69 -10.74
CA ILE A 40 -6.46 -11.68 -12.04
C ILE A 40 -6.77 -13.11 -12.48
N ASN A 41 -5.84 -14.04 -12.26
CA ASN A 41 -6.02 -15.44 -12.62
C ASN A 41 -7.18 -16.05 -11.82
N LYS A 42 -8.15 -16.63 -12.53
CA LYS A 42 -9.39 -17.21 -11.98
C LYS A 42 -9.28 -18.70 -11.66
N ASP A 43 -8.09 -19.28 -11.73
CA ASP A 43 -7.84 -20.65 -11.28
C ASP A 43 -7.95 -20.74 -9.75
N PHE A 44 -9.05 -21.31 -9.27
CA PHE A 44 -9.34 -21.49 -7.85
C PHE A 44 -8.43 -22.50 -7.14
N SER A 45 -7.55 -23.22 -7.85
CA SER A 45 -6.52 -24.05 -7.21
C SER A 45 -5.31 -23.23 -6.74
N LEU A 46 -5.16 -21.99 -7.24
CA LEU A 46 -4.03 -21.12 -6.95
C LEU A 46 -4.28 -20.29 -5.69
N ASN A 47 -3.55 -20.59 -4.63
CA ASN A 47 -3.68 -19.92 -3.34
C ASN A 47 -2.50 -18.99 -3.05
N ILE A 48 -2.67 -17.67 -3.25
CA ILE A 48 -1.61 -16.68 -2.98
C ILE A 48 -1.35 -16.54 -1.49
N GLY A 49 -2.34 -16.82 -0.65
CA GLY A 49 -2.22 -16.89 0.81
C GLY A 49 -1.24 -17.93 1.32
N ARG A 50 -0.87 -18.92 0.50
CA ARG A 50 0.20 -19.88 0.83
C ARG A 50 1.60 -19.36 0.48
N GLN A 51 1.71 -18.21 -0.19
CA GLN A 51 2.97 -17.63 -0.67
C GLN A 51 3.48 -16.49 0.22
N THR A 52 3.16 -16.52 1.52
CA THR A 52 3.46 -15.45 2.48
C THR A 52 4.93 -15.01 2.49
N LEU A 53 5.88 -15.95 2.44
CA LEU A 53 7.31 -15.63 2.39
C LEU A 53 7.68 -14.84 1.12
N ALA A 54 7.10 -15.20 -0.02
CA ALA A 54 7.32 -14.50 -1.28
C ALA A 54 6.74 -13.08 -1.23
N ILE A 55 5.54 -12.92 -0.66
CA ILE A 55 4.87 -11.62 -0.48
C ILE A 55 5.73 -10.68 0.36
N TYR A 56 6.18 -11.11 1.54
CA TYR A 56 7.07 -10.29 2.38
C TYR A 56 8.42 -10.04 1.72
N GLY A 57 8.94 -11.02 0.97
CA GLY A 57 10.15 -10.87 0.17
C GLY A 57 10.02 -9.76 -0.88
N VAL A 58 8.89 -9.68 -1.59
CA VAL A 58 8.61 -8.60 -2.55
C VAL A 58 8.46 -7.25 -1.87
N ILE A 59 7.79 -7.19 -0.71
CA ILE A 59 7.69 -5.95 0.07
C ILE A 59 9.09 -5.45 0.46
N SER A 60 9.93 -6.33 1.00
CA SER A 60 11.33 -6.01 1.32
C SER A 60 12.10 -5.55 0.07
N HIS A 61 11.92 -6.23 -1.05
CA HIS A 61 12.55 -5.86 -2.32
C HIS A 61 12.14 -4.46 -2.78
N ILE A 62 10.85 -4.11 -2.69
CA ILE A 62 10.33 -2.81 -3.10
C ILE A 62 10.86 -1.70 -2.19
N LEU A 63 10.82 -1.90 -0.87
CA LEU A 63 11.28 -0.90 0.09
C LEU A 63 12.79 -0.68 0.06
N ASN A 64 13.58 -1.73 -0.25
CA ASN A 64 15.04 -1.67 -0.22
C ASN A 64 15.69 -1.57 -1.62
N GLY A 65 14.91 -1.64 -2.71
CA GLY A 65 15.42 -1.47 -4.08
C GLY A 65 16.00 -2.71 -4.77
N GLY A 66 15.74 -3.88 -4.19
CA GLY A 66 16.17 -5.15 -4.74
C GLY A 66 17.68 -5.26 -4.96
N VAL A 67 18.06 -6.01 -6.00
CA VAL A 67 19.46 -6.27 -6.39
C VAL A 67 20.17 -5.02 -6.93
N SER A 68 19.42 -4.05 -7.45
CA SER A 68 19.96 -2.79 -7.97
C SER A 68 20.26 -1.75 -6.88
N GLY A 69 19.82 -2.00 -5.64
CA GLY A 69 20.03 -1.12 -4.48
C GLY A 69 19.28 0.22 -4.52
N ARG A 70 18.40 0.45 -5.50
CA ARG A 70 17.60 1.69 -5.60
C ARG A 70 16.16 1.42 -5.21
N SER A 71 15.78 1.81 -4.01
CA SER A 71 14.39 1.71 -3.54
C SER A 71 13.44 2.48 -4.44
N PHE A 72 12.18 2.05 -4.47
CA PHE A 72 11.13 2.82 -5.09
C PHE A 72 10.89 4.08 -4.23
N ARG A 73 11.40 5.23 -4.69
CA ARG A 73 11.27 6.53 -3.99
C ARG A 73 9.82 6.93 -3.73
N ASP A 74 8.91 6.34 -4.49
CA ASP A 74 7.48 6.63 -4.45
C ASP A 74 6.76 5.90 -3.30
N VAL A 75 7.42 4.99 -2.57
CA VAL A 75 6.82 4.28 -1.43
C VAL A 75 7.75 4.33 -0.22
N LYS A 76 7.19 4.76 0.91
CA LYS A 76 7.89 4.91 2.19
C LYS A 76 7.69 3.70 3.09
N SER A 77 6.50 3.10 3.08
CA SER A 77 6.20 1.91 3.87
C SER A 77 5.05 1.12 3.25
N ILE A 78 5.08 -0.19 3.49
CA ILE A 78 4.03 -1.13 3.15
C ILE A 78 3.80 -2.02 4.36
N LYS A 79 2.55 -2.14 4.81
CA LYS A 79 2.12 -3.01 5.89
C LYS A 79 1.06 -3.97 5.34
N VAL A 80 1.23 -5.25 5.61
CA VAL A 80 0.22 -6.26 5.27
C VAL A 80 -0.88 -6.22 6.33
N LEU A 81 -2.11 -5.94 5.91
CA LEU A 81 -3.30 -5.99 6.78
C LEU A 81 -3.94 -7.38 6.76
N GLY A 82 -3.89 -8.07 5.62
CA GLY A 82 -4.44 -9.40 5.47
C GLY A 82 -3.97 -10.09 4.20
N ILE A 83 -3.94 -11.42 4.23
CA ILE A 83 -3.67 -12.25 3.06
C ILE A 83 -4.75 -13.32 3.02
N ALA A 84 -5.54 -13.33 1.95
CA ALA A 84 -6.56 -14.34 1.73
C ALA A 84 -6.18 -15.24 0.54
N HIS A 85 -7.13 -16.08 0.12
CA HIS A 85 -6.92 -17.05 -0.95
C HIS A 85 -6.49 -16.39 -2.27
N ASP A 86 -7.18 -15.31 -2.63
CA ASP A 86 -7.12 -14.65 -3.94
C ASP A 86 -6.69 -13.19 -3.85
N ARG A 87 -6.40 -12.68 -2.64
CA ARG A 87 -6.11 -11.26 -2.43
C ARG A 87 -5.10 -11.00 -1.32
N ILE A 88 -4.48 -9.83 -1.42
CA ILE A 88 -3.59 -9.28 -0.40
C ILE A 88 -4.10 -7.87 -0.09
N THR A 89 -4.36 -7.58 1.18
CA THR A 89 -4.75 -6.24 1.64
C THR A 89 -3.54 -5.55 2.25
N LEU A 90 -3.20 -4.37 1.73
CA LEU A 90 -2.03 -3.58 2.10
C LEU A 90 -2.44 -2.19 2.59
N GLU A 91 -1.77 -1.70 3.62
CA GLU A 91 -1.73 -0.30 4.01
C GLU A 91 -0.38 0.29 3.57
N VAL A 92 -0.39 1.39 2.83
CA VAL A 92 0.82 1.97 2.24
C VAL A 92 0.93 3.46 2.51
N ILE A 93 2.16 3.92 2.73
CA ILE A 93 2.52 5.34 2.69
C ILE A 93 3.32 5.54 1.40
N GLU A 94 2.76 6.29 0.46
CA GLU A 94 3.31 6.45 -0.87
C GLU A 94 3.05 7.86 -1.44
N ASN A 95 3.97 8.29 -2.30
CA ASN A 95 3.88 9.51 -3.10
C ASN A 95 3.55 9.21 -4.58
N GLY A 96 3.53 7.92 -4.97
CA GLY A 96 3.20 7.49 -6.33
C GLY A 96 3.05 5.97 -6.46
N ILE A 97 2.37 5.54 -7.52
CA ILE A 97 1.98 4.13 -7.73
C ILE A 97 2.89 3.38 -8.71
N ASN A 98 4.03 3.95 -9.11
CA ASN A 98 4.90 3.35 -10.14
C ASN A 98 5.40 1.95 -9.77
N TYR A 99 5.51 1.64 -8.48
CA TYR A 99 5.94 0.35 -7.98
C TYR A 99 4.87 -0.75 -8.11
N HIS A 100 3.58 -0.40 -8.26
CA HIS A 100 2.46 -1.36 -8.27
C HIS A 100 2.64 -2.43 -9.35
N LYS A 101 3.07 -2.02 -10.55
CA LYS A 101 3.34 -2.93 -11.68
C LYS A 101 4.51 -3.91 -11.41
N TYR A 102 5.40 -3.59 -10.48
CA TYR A 102 6.54 -4.43 -10.15
C TYR A 102 6.20 -5.48 -9.11
N PHE A 103 5.20 -5.27 -8.25
CA PHE A 103 4.86 -6.20 -7.18
C PHE A 103 4.58 -7.62 -7.72
N GLY A 104 3.62 -7.74 -8.65
CA GLY A 104 3.32 -9.00 -9.32
C GLY A 104 4.48 -9.51 -10.17
N ARG A 105 5.20 -8.62 -10.84
CA ARG A 105 6.35 -8.99 -11.69
C ARG A 105 7.50 -9.60 -10.88
N ILE A 106 7.77 -9.12 -9.68
CA ILE A 106 8.82 -9.66 -8.80
C ILE A 106 8.37 -11.02 -8.28
N LEU A 107 7.11 -11.17 -7.84
CA LEU A 107 6.56 -12.48 -7.46
C LEU A 107 6.70 -13.50 -8.59
N ALA A 108 6.33 -13.11 -9.81
CA ALA A 108 6.41 -13.98 -10.98
C ALA A 108 7.85 -14.42 -11.29
N ASN A 109 8.80 -13.48 -11.32
CA ASN A 109 10.15 -13.74 -11.84
C ASN A 109 11.16 -14.18 -10.79
N THR A 110 11.10 -13.60 -9.58
CA THR A 110 12.07 -13.87 -8.51
C THR A 110 11.61 -15.02 -7.62
N TYR A 111 10.31 -15.21 -7.46
CA TYR A 111 9.73 -16.26 -6.61
C TYR A 111 9.05 -17.38 -7.41
N SER A 112 9.26 -17.40 -8.74
CA SER A 112 8.75 -18.44 -9.64
C SER A 112 7.21 -18.61 -9.63
N LEU A 113 6.46 -17.54 -9.34
CA LEU A 113 5.00 -17.57 -9.24
C LEU A 113 4.29 -17.18 -10.54
N ARG A 114 4.88 -17.51 -11.70
CA ARG A 114 4.30 -17.16 -13.02
C ARG A 114 2.92 -17.79 -13.26
N ASN A 115 2.63 -18.92 -12.63
CA ASN A 115 1.32 -19.57 -12.69
C ASN A 115 0.20 -18.69 -12.10
N PHE A 116 0.50 -17.74 -11.22
CA PHE A 116 -0.47 -16.79 -10.67
C PHE A 116 -0.78 -15.61 -11.60
N CYS A 117 0.01 -15.40 -12.66
CA CYS A 117 -0.25 -14.32 -13.62
C CYS A 117 -1.49 -14.60 -14.47
N ASP A 118 -2.01 -13.54 -15.10
CA ASP A 118 -3.01 -13.65 -16.16
C ASP A 118 -2.47 -14.51 -17.31
N GLN A 119 -3.29 -15.46 -17.76
CA GLN A 119 -2.97 -16.37 -18.85
C GLN A 119 -2.77 -15.63 -20.18
N ASN A 120 -3.42 -14.48 -20.34
CA ASN A 120 -3.33 -13.65 -21.55
C ASN A 120 -2.20 -12.62 -21.46
N ASP A 121 -1.82 -12.22 -20.25
CA ASP A 121 -0.75 -11.23 -20.01
C ASP A 121 0.10 -11.62 -18.78
N PRO A 122 1.22 -12.34 -18.99
CA PRO A 122 2.07 -12.79 -17.89
C PRO A 122 2.79 -11.66 -17.15
N SER A 123 2.66 -10.40 -17.61
CA SER A 123 3.13 -9.22 -16.90
C SER A 123 2.16 -8.73 -15.82
N ARG A 124 0.91 -9.21 -15.84
CA ARG A 124 -0.17 -8.84 -14.91
C ARG A 124 -0.48 -10.00 -13.97
N MET A 125 -0.41 -9.74 -12.67
CA MET A 125 -0.79 -10.73 -11.64
C MET A 125 -1.95 -10.23 -10.78
N PHE A 126 -1.93 -8.96 -10.41
CA PHE A 126 -2.94 -8.34 -9.57
C PHE A 126 -3.63 -7.17 -10.24
N GLU A 127 -4.90 -7.01 -9.93
CA GLU A 127 -5.62 -5.76 -10.03
C GLU A 127 -5.51 -5.02 -8.68
N TRP A 128 -5.13 -3.74 -8.73
CA TRP A 128 -4.97 -2.90 -7.54
C TRP A 128 -6.22 -2.04 -7.36
N ILE A 129 -6.94 -2.24 -6.25
CA ILE A 129 -8.15 -1.48 -5.93
C ILE A 129 -7.90 -0.69 -4.64
N GLN A 130 -7.97 0.64 -4.72
CA GLN A 130 -7.90 1.47 -3.51
C GLN A 130 -9.24 1.39 -2.76
N ILE A 131 -9.21 0.99 -1.50
CA ILE A 131 -10.41 0.68 -0.69
C ILE A 131 -10.59 1.60 0.52
N HIS A 132 -10.12 2.85 0.40
CA HIS A 132 -10.31 4.06 1.26
C HIS A 132 -8.96 4.70 1.62
#